data_AF-A0A2N5TJ34-F1
#
_entry.id   AF-A0A2N5TJ34-F1
#
_cell.length_a   1.000
_cell.length_b   1.000
_cell.length_c   1.000
_cell.angle_alpha   90.00
_cell.angle_beta   90.00
_cell.angle_gamma   90.00
#
_symmetry.space_group_name_H-M   'P 1'
#
loop_
_entity.id
_entity.type
_entity.pdbx_description
1 polymer ?
#
loop_
_entity_poly.entity_id
_entity_poly.type
_entity_poly.pdbx_seq_one_letter_code
_entity_poly.pdbx_strand_id
1 'polypeptide(L)'
;MLVLFQRNLLEEHWGRLKFGTSVFHAYAHNWLCQLDYNPRFNIGWGLSDGEGLERLWSDLSPLISPLRYATRNHRLASIAHQLAHHNQKGIRKLPIWLSKKFKLALSRHQEASDTLSGLAQKRNCHLSPAVNYHPSFFQEQWEEQRLFQKQHTEAKEERRQKLVAIYKQEAALFMDRLQGPEKFLATEEDLHELLDSIIDHLNLLRRKAEEIEREEGMAGVANDHRFWNDSLYYHSKAPWATDPEVRAGITACLTIRRVQEEFQLLAQELCRAMGWGVTYYKKLTEVMAYISGRILRLDEDLEAPNNHIDTLGFGRFPRKHKYKVVLRELHRRLTEHGAMMDEWHEKISWLWDRCQPQGNQAYQLEWDEMMGNIRRGNPVEPAVFDGVDEVQEETVLEVDLDDGEDAEAGLIAEMETHHIDERSEGRADDTDNPKDN
;
A
#
# COMPACT_ATOMS: atom_id res chain seq x y z
N MET A 1 -0.23 12.08 5.15
CA MET A 1 -1.34 12.90 5.67
C MET A 1 -1.39 14.27 4.99
N LEU A 2 -0.33 15.09 5.07
CA LEU A 2 -0.26 16.43 4.47
C LEU A 2 -0.66 16.49 2.99
N VAL A 3 -0.23 15.55 2.14
CA VAL A 3 -0.50 15.59 0.69
C VAL A 3 -1.98 15.42 0.35
N LEU A 4 -2.73 14.56 1.07
CA LEU A 4 -4.16 14.35 0.78
C LEU A 4 -4.98 15.60 1.10
N PHE A 5 -4.71 16.24 2.24
CA PHE A 5 -5.39 17.46 2.67
C PHE A 5 -4.94 18.68 1.84
N GLN A 6 -3.64 18.84 1.59
CA GLN A 6 -3.12 19.96 0.79
C GLN A 6 -3.59 19.92 -0.67
N ARG A 7 -3.86 18.73 -1.20
CA ARG A 7 -4.32 18.55 -2.59
C ARG A 7 -5.83 18.30 -2.70
N ASN A 8 -6.56 18.42 -1.59
CA ASN A 8 -8.00 18.17 -1.49
C ASN A 8 -8.45 16.85 -2.13
N LEU A 9 -7.69 15.77 -1.89
CA LEU A 9 -7.94 14.45 -2.46
C LEU A 9 -8.86 13.65 -1.53
N LEU A 10 -9.84 12.95 -2.11
CA LEU A 10 -10.77 12.04 -1.41
C LEU A 10 -11.62 12.70 -0.33
N GLU A 11 -12.00 13.97 -0.52
CA GLU A 11 -12.75 14.79 0.46
C GLU A 11 -14.02 14.09 0.98
N GLU A 12 -14.81 13.52 0.08
CA GLU A 12 -16.03 12.76 0.39
C GLU A 12 -15.82 11.51 1.27
N HIS A 13 -14.57 11.05 1.41
CA HIS A 13 -14.24 9.86 2.17
C HIS A 13 -13.49 10.17 3.47
N TRP A 14 -13.14 11.42 3.75
CA TRP A 14 -12.34 11.78 4.93
C TRP A 14 -12.93 11.25 6.24
N GLY A 15 -14.26 11.29 6.41
CA GLY A 15 -14.93 10.76 7.60
C GLY A 15 -14.83 9.23 7.78
N ARG A 16 -14.39 8.50 6.75
CA ARG A 16 -14.20 7.04 6.75
C ARG A 16 -12.73 6.63 6.71
N LEU A 17 -11.80 7.57 6.61
CA LEU A 17 -10.37 7.29 6.55
C LEU A 17 -9.76 7.23 7.96
N LYS A 18 -8.90 6.25 8.18
CA LYS A 18 -8.00 6.18 9.32
C LYS A 18 -6.56 6.14 8.84
N PHE A 19 -5.67 6.79 9.58
CA PHE A 19 -4.24 6.81 9.29
C PHE A 19 -3.49 5.90 10.26
N GLY A 20 -2.50 5.19 9.73
CA GLY A 20 -1.61 4.34 10.50
C GLY A 20 -0.23 4.35 9.85
N THR A 21 0.78 4.05 10.64
CA THR A 21 2.16 3.84 10.18
C THR A 21 2.42 2.33 10.11
N SER A 22 3.32 1.86 9.25
CA SER A 22 3.69 0.44 9.27
C SER A 22 4.27 0.07 10.65
N VAL A 23 4.04 -1.17 11.09
CA VAL A 23 4.34 -1.58 12.48
C VAL A 23 5.82 -1.41 12.81
N PHE A 24 6.72 -1.65 11.84
CA PHE A 24 8.16 -1.47 12.05
C PHE A 24 8.57 0.00 12.07
N HIS A 25 7.96 0.85 11.23
CA HIS A 25 8.28 2.27 11.21
C HIS A 25 7.72 3.01 12.44
N ALA A 26 6.64 2.51 13.04
CA ALA A 26 6.03 3.13 14.22
C ALA A 26 7.06 3.36 15.35
N TYR A 27 7.95 2.40 15.59
CA TYR A 27 8.97 2.50 16.65
C TYR A 27 10.05 3.55 16.40
N ALA A 28 10.21 4.03 15.16
CA ALA A 28 11.10 5.15 14.83
C ALA A 28 10.49 6.53 15.17
N HIS A 29 9.22 6.56 15.60
CA HIS A 29 8.54 7.78 16.01
C HIS A 29 8.46 7.89 17.54
N ASN A 30 8.24 9.12 18.02
CA ASN A 30 7.96 9.37 19.43
C ASN A 30 6.72 8.59 19.91
N TRP A 31 6.61 8.46 21.23
CA TRP A 31 5.57 7.62 21.83
C TRP A 31 4.13 8.07 21.53
N LEU A 32 3.83 9.38 21.44
CA LEU A 32 2.50 9.85 21.04
C LEU A 32 2.14 9.37 19.63
N CYS A 33 3.07 9.54 18.69
CA CYS A 33 2.88 9.04 17.32
C CYS A 33 2.68 7.53 17.30
N GLN A 34 3.37 6.78 18.17
CA GLN A 34 3.12 5.34 18.32
C GLN A 34 1.70 5.07 18.85
N LEU A 35 1.25 5.76 19.89
CA LEU A 35 -0.10 5.60 20.42
C LEU A 35 -1.18 5.93 19.39
N ASP A 36 -0.98 6.98 18.59
CA ASP A 36 -1.98 7.48 17.66
C ASP A 36 -1.97 6.77 16.31
N TYR A 37 -0.84 6.20 15.89
CA TYR A 37 -0.67 5.65 14.53
C TYR A 37 -0.15 4.22 14.45
N ASN A 38 0.23 3.57 15.56
CA ASN A 38 0.67 2.17 15.52
C ASN A 38 -0.55 1.22 15.39
N PRO A 39 -0.63 0.39 14.32
CA PRO A 39 -1.71 -0.58 14.13
C PRO A 39 -1.89 -1.57 15.29
N ARG A 40 -0.83 -1.82 16.08
CA ARG A 40 -0.88 -2.71 17.25
C ARG A 40 -1.59 -2.12 18.45
N PHE A 41 -1.63 -0.78 18.56
CA PHE A 41 -2.29 -0.08 19.66
C PHE A 41 -3.68 0.45 19.28
N ASN A 42 -3.95 0.54 17.99
CA ASN A 42 -5.17 1.15 17.44
C ASN A 42 -6.20 0.15 16.97
N ILE A 43 -7.47 0.49 17.18
CA ILE A 43 -8.66 -0.27 16.75
C ILE A 43 -8.89 -0.13 15.24
N GLY A 44 -9.20 -1.26 14.60
CA GLY A 44 -9.60 -1.36 13.19
C GLY A 44 -8.51 -1.89 12.25
N TRP A 45 -7.36 -2.32 12.77
CA TRP A 45 -6.23 -2.79 11.96
C TRP A 45 -5.98 -4.31 12.05
N GLY A 46 -6.67 -5.01 12.96
CA GLY A 46 -6.45 -6.44 13.20
C GLY A 46 -4.97 -6.74 13.49
N LEU A 47 -4.40 -7.69 12.74
CA LEU A 47 -3.00 -8.06 12.80
C LEU A 47 -2.15 -7.49 11.66
N SER A 48 -2.67 -6.50 10.92
CA SER A 48 -1.97 -5.86 9.81
C SER A 48 -0.59 -5.33 10.22
N ASP A 49 0.39 -5.51 9.34
CA ASP A 49 1.74 -4.94 9.47
C ASP A 49 1.89 -3.59 8.76
N GLY A 50 0.90 -3.20 7.95
CA GLY A 50 0.92 -1.96 7.19
C GLY A 50 1.85 -1.96 5.98
N GLU A 51 2.41 -3.11 5.58
CA GLU A 51 3.42 -3.18 4.50
C GLU A 51 2.83 -3.50 3.11
N GLY A 52 1.55 -3.23 2.88
CA GLY A 52 0.88 -3.58 1.63
C GLY A 52 1.51 -2.89 0.42
N LEU A 53 1.90 -1.63 0.59
CA LEU A 53 2.46 -0.80 -0.48
C LEU A 53 3.91 -1.18 -0.79
N GLU A 54 4.69 -1.51 0.24
CA GLU A 54 6.07 -1.97 0.13
C GLU A 54 6.14 -3.30 -0.64
N ARG A 55 5.18 -4.21 -0.41
CA ARG A 55 5.07 -5.44 -1.20
C ARG A 55 4.77 -5.17 -2.67
N LEU A 56 3.93 -4.19 -2.96
CA LEU A 56 3.65 -3.78 -4.33
C LEU A 56 4.90 -3.15 -4.99
N TRP A 57 5.61 -2.27 -4.28
CA TRP A 57 6.85 -1.69 -4.79
C TRP A 57 7.93 -2.73 -5.02
N SER A 58 8.01 -3.74 -4.15
CA SER A 58 8.89 -4.90 -4.34
C SER A 58 8.56 -5.66 -5.62
N ASP A 59 7.29 -5.88 -5.93
CA ASP A 59 6.84 -6.53 -7.18
C ASP A 59 7.15 -5.67 -8.42
N LEU A 60 7.11 -4.35 -8.29
CA LEU A 60 7.42 -3.40 -9.38
C LEU A 60 8.91 -3.13 -9.54
N SER A 61 9.75 -3.44 -8.54
CA SER A 61 11.18 -3.09 -8.56
C SER A 61 11.95 -3.63 -9.76
N PRO A 62 11.66 -4.83 -10.32
CA PRO A 62 12.34 -5.33 -11.51
C PRO A 62 12.18 -4.42 -12.73
N LEU A 63 11.11 -3.60 -12.78
CA LEU A 63 10.87 -2.67 -13.88
C LEU A 63 11.81 -1.45 -13.85
N ILE A 64 12.44 -1.13 -12.72
CA ILE A 64 13.22 0.11 -12.57
C ILE A 64 14.38 0.18 -13.57
N SER A 65 15.13 -0.91 -13.73
CA SER A 65 16.30 -0.92 -14.61
C SER A 65 15.92 -0.86 -16.09
N PRO A 66 15.04 -1.75 -16.62
CA PRO A 66 14.66 -1.73 -18.03
C PRO A 66 13.92 -0.45 -18.45
N LEU A 67 13.16 0.15 -17.55
CA LEU A 67 12.34 1.32 -17.85
C LEU A 67 13.08 2.66 -17.73
N ARG A 68 14.35 2.67 -17.30
CA ARG A 68 15.11 3.91 -17.06
C ARG A 68 15.19 4.80 -18.30
N TYR A 69 15.36 4.19 -19.47
CA TYR A 69 15.50 4.89 -20.75
C TYR A 69 14.27 4.72 -21.66
N ALA A 70 13.20 4.10 -21.15
CA ALA A 70 11.98 3.87 -21.91
C ALA A 70 11.14 5.15 -22.02
N THR A 71 10.46 5.31 -23.16
CA THR A 71 9.53 6.44 -23.34
C THR A 71 8.39 6.38 -22.33
N ARG A 72 7.71 7.50 -22.09
CA ARG A 72 6.61 7.58 -21.11
C ARG A 72 5.54 6.51 -21.34
N ASN A 73 5.15 6.26 -22.59
CA ASN A 73 4.09 5.29 -22.91
C ASN A 73 4.52 3.86 -22.61
N HIS A 74 5.76 3.48 -22.94
CA HIS A 74 6.31 2.18 -22.59
C HIS A 74 6.36 1.98 -21.07
N ARG A 75 6.77 3.01 -20.31
CA ARG A 75 6.77 2.94 -18.84
C ARG A 75 5.38 2.69 -18.28
N LEU A 76 4.38 3.46 -18.73
CA LEU A 76 3.01 3.31 -18.27
C LEU A 76 2.43 1.94 -18.65
N ALA A 77 2.67 1.47 -19.88
CA ALA A 77 2.22 0.17 -20.33
C ALA A 77 2.84 -0.97 -19.51
N SER A 78 4.15 -0.97 -19.31
CA SER A 78 4.83 -2.00 -18.51
C SER A 78 4.37 -2.02 -17.05
N ILE A 79 4.18 -0.85 -16.44
CA ILE A 79 3.62 -0.76 -15.08
C ILE A 79 2.19 -1.33 -15.06
N ALA A 80 1.34 -0.96 -16.02
CA ALA A 80 -0.04 -1.45 -16.10
C ALA A 80 -0.09 -2.98 -16.26
N HIS A 81 0.75 -3.55 -17.12
CA HIS A 81 0.84 -5.00 -17.33
C HIS A 81 1.32 -5.73 -16.05
N GLN A 82 2.36 -5.23 -15.39
CA GLN A 82 2.86 -5.81 -14.15
C GLN A 82 1.81 -5.75 -13.04
N LEU A 83 1.10 -4.63 -12.89
CA LEU A 83 0.02 -4.49 -11.92
C LEU A 83 -1.16 -5.43 -12.22
N ALA A 84 -1.54 -5.58 -13.49
CA ALA A 84 -2.59 -6.52 -13.88
C ALA A 84 -2.20 -7.97 -13.53
N HIS A 85 -0.95 -8.35 -13.80
CA HIS A 85 -0.41 -9.66 -13.42
C HIS A 85 -0.38 -9.85 -11.90
N HIS A 86 0.09 -8.85 -11.15
CA HIS A 86 0.12 -8.87 -9.68
C HIS A 86 -1.28 -9.09 -9.10
N ASN A 87 -2.28 -8.35 -9.59
CA ASN A 87 -3.67 -8.49 -9.17
C ASN A 87 -4.23 -9.88 -9.50
N GLN A 88 -3.98 -10.40 -10.70
CA GLN A 88 -4.43 -11.73 -11.10
C GLN A 88 -3.85 -12.82 -10.20
N LYS A 89 -2.56 -12.73 -9.86
CA LYS A 89 -1.88 -13.63 -8.93
C LYS A 89 -2.44 -13.51 -7.51
N GLY A 90 -2.72 -12.28 -7.08
CA GLY A 90 -3.32 -11.97 -5.78
C GLY A 90 -4.70 -12.62 -5.63
N ILE A 91 -5.58 -12.42 -6.62
CA ILE A 91 -6.90 -13.04 -6.69
C ILE A 91 -6.76 -14.55 -6.60
N ARG A 92 -6.01 -15.20 -7.51
CA ARG A 92 -5.84 -16.67 -7.51
C ARG A 92 -5.39 -17.24 -6.15
N LYS A 93 -4.52 -16.54 -5.43
CA LYS A 93 -3.97 -16.97 -4.13
C LYS A 93 -4.82 -16.56 -2.92
N LEU A 94 -5.92 -15.85 -3.12
CA LEU A 94 -6.70 -15.22 -2.06
C LEU A 94 -7.18 -16.22 -0.98
N PRO A 95 -7.79 -17.38 -1.30
CA PRO A 95 -8.24 -18.32 -0.26
C PRO A 95 -7.08 -18.92 0.53
N ILE A 96 -5.95 -19.15 -0.12
CA ILE A 96 -4.72 -19.65 0.52
C ILE A 96 -4.20 -18.58 1.50
N TRP A 97 -4.18 -17.33 1.07
CA TRP A 97 -3.74 -16.21 1.89
C TRP A 97 -4.66 -16.01 3.11
N LEU A 98 -5.98 -16.01 2.92
CA LEU A 98 -6.97 -15.94 4.01
C LEU A 98 -6.80 -17.10 4.99
N SER A 99 -6.63 -18.32 4.49
CA SER A 99 -6.39 -19.51 5.32
C SER A 99 -5.11 -19.40 6.15
N LYS A 100 -4.04 -18.87 5.55
CA LYS A 100 -2.76 -18.63 6.25
C LYS A 100 -2.92 -17.56 7.34
N LYS A 101 -3.62 -16.46 7.04
CA LYS A 101 -3.89 -15.39 8.02
C LYS A 101 -4.74 -15.90 9.17
N PHE A 102 -5.76 -16.70 8.91
CA PHE A 102 -6.59 -17.31 9.94
C PHE A 102 -5.76 -18.21 10.89
N LYS A 103 -4.92 -19.09 10.33
CA LYS A 103 -4.03 -19.95 11.12
C LYS A 103 -3.03 -19.16 11.95
N LEU A 104 -2.47 -18.08 11.39
CA LEU A 104 -1.58 -17.18 12.11
C LEU A 104 -2.31 -16.48 13.27
N ALA A 105 -3.52 -15.97 13.02
CA ALA A 105 -4.34 -15.35 14.05
C ALA A 105 -4.64 -16.32 15.19
N LEU A 106 -4.96 -17.58 14.87
CA LEU A 106 -5.18 -18.64 15.85
C LEU A 106 -3.92 -18.94 16.68
N SER A 107 -2.74 -19.05 16.05
CA SER A 107 -1.47 -19.22 16.77
C SER A 107 -1.22 -18.08 17.76
N ARG A 108 -1.40 -16.83 17.29
CA ARG A 108 -1.23 -15.64 18.14
C ARG A 108 -2.25 -15.58 19.27
N HIS A 109 -3.48 -16.01 19.03
CA HIS A 109 -4.49 -16.15 20.09
C HIS A 109 -4.00 -17.11 21.17
N GLN A 110 -3.52 -18.29 20.77
CA GLN A 110 -3.07 -19.33 21.68
C GLN A 110 -1.87 -18.87 22.50
N GLU A 111 -0.83 -18.33 21.83
CA GLU A 111 0.38 -17.79 22.49
C GLU A 111 0.03 -16.73 23.56
N ALA A 112 -0.87 -15.79 23.22
CA ALA A 112 -1.31 -14.76 24.14
C ALA A 112 -2.17 -15.32 25.28
N SER A 113 -3.05 -16.29 24.99
CA SER A 113 -3.90 -16.94 25.99
C SER A 113 -3.09 -17.77 26.99
N ASP A 114 -2.06 -18.48 26.52
CA ASP A 114 -1.14 -19.25 27.35
C ASP A 114 -0.36 -18.32 28.28
N THR A 115 0.11 -17.17 27.75
CA THR A 115 0.77 -16.13 28.53
C THR A 115 -0.15 -15.62 29.65
N LEU A 116 -1.40 -15.26 29.33
CA LEU A 116 -2.35 -14.78 30.34
C LEU A 116 -2.72 -15.86 31.35
N SER A 117 -2.85 -17.12 30.92
CA SER A 117 -3.17 -18.24 31.80
C SER A 117 -2.03 -18.52 32.80
N GLY A 118 -0.77 -18.43 32.33
CA GLY A 118 0.40 -18.51 33.20
C GLY A 118 0.48 -17.35 34.20
N LEU A 119 0.13 -16.13 33.79
CA LEU A 119 0.08 -14.97 34.67
C LEU A 119 -1.05 -15.07 35.71
N ALA A 120 -2.22 -15.59 35.33
CA ALA A 120 -3.37 -15.76 36.24
C ALA A 120 -3.11 -16.70 37.43
N GLN A 121 -2.06 -17.53 37.36
CA GLN A 121 -1.63 -18.39 38.46
C GLN A 121 -0.66 -17.69 39.44
N LYS A 122 -0.13 -16.53 39.06
CA LYS A 122 0.81 -15.75 39.88
C LYS A 122 0.08 -14.71 40.72
N ARG A 123 0.62 -14.42 41.90
CA ARG A 123 0.10 -13.37 42.79
C ARG A 123 0.52 -12.00 42.27
N ASN A 124 -0.44 -11.09 42.14
CA ASN A 124 -0.20 -9.70 41.85
C ASN A 124 0.32 -9.00 43.12
N CYS A 125 1.60 -8.63 43.12
CA CYS A 125 2.26 -7.94 44.23
C CYS A 125 1.94 -6.44 44.29
N HIS A 126 1.24 -5.90 43.29
CA HIS A 126 0.88 -4.48 43.19
C HIS A 126 -0.49 -4.16 43.80
N LEU A 127 -1.24 -5.18 44.24
CA LEU A 127 -2.54 -5.03 44.91
C LEU A 127 -2.47 -5.44 46.39
N SER A 128 -3.22 -4.72 47.23
CA SER A 128 -3.40 -5.04 48.65
C SER A 128 -4.90 -5.13 48.98
N PRO A 129 -5.43 -6.31 49.35
CA PRO A 129 -4.72 -7.58 49.54
C PRO A 129 -4.24 -8.22 48.23
N ALA A 130 -3.16 -9.01 48.32
CA ALA A 130 -2.54 -9.66 47.17
C ALA A 130 -3.46 -10.76 46.60
N VAL A 131 -4.09 -10.45 45.47
CA VAL A 131 -4.89 -11.36 44.63
C VAL A 131 -4.05 -11.83 43.43
N ASN A 132 -4.50 -12.86 42.71
CA ASN A 132 -3.82 -13.25 41.47
C ASN A 132 -3.99 -12.21 40.37
N TYR A 133 -3.10 -12.23 39.37
CA TYR A 133 -3.27 -11.37 38.20
C TYR A 133 -4.59 -11.66 37.49
N HIS A 134 -5.28 -10.60 37.11
CA HIS A 134 -6.52 -10.65 36.36
C HIS A 134 -6.38 -9.77 35.11
N PRO A 135 -6.97 -10.14 33.95
CA PRO A 135 -6.88 -9.34 32.73
C PRO A 135 -7.30 -7.87 32.88
N SER A 136 -8.21 -7.55 33.80
CA SER A 136 -8.60 -6.15 34.09
C SER A 136 -7.44 -5.30 34.60
N PHE A 137 -6.56 -5.87 35.45
CA PHE A 137 -5.39 -5.17 35.96
C PHE A 137 -4.45 -4.75 34.83
N PHE A 138 -4.19 -5.63 33.86
CA PHE A 138 -3.36 -5.28 32.70
C PHE A 138 -4.01 -4.21 31.82
N GLN A 139 -5.34 -4.18 31.72
CA GLN A 139 -6.06 -3.13 30.99
C GLN A 139 -5.94 -1.78 31.69
N GLU A 140 -6.10 -1.75 33.01
CA GLU A 140 -5.90 -0.54 33.84
C GLU A 140 -4.46 -0.03 33.71
N GLN A 141 -3.47 -0.92 33.83
CA GLN A 141 -2.05 -0.58 33.68
C GLN A 141 -1.71 -0.05 32.27
N TRP A 142 -2.37 -0.56 31.23
CA TRP A 142 -2.25 0.00 29.88
C TRP A 142 -2.86 1.40 29.76
N GLU A 143 -4.01 1.64 30.38
CA GLU A 143 -4.64 2.96 30.39
C GLU A 143 -3.81 4.00 31.15
N GLU A 144 -3.23 3.61 32.30
CA GLU A 144 -2.28 4.43 33.04
C GLU A 144 -1.06 4.78 32.20
N GLN A 145 -0.47 3.82 31.49
CA GLN A 145 0.66 4.06 30.58
C GLN A 145 0.28 5.08 29.50
N ARG A 146 -0.90 4.94 28.88
CA ARG A 146 -1.38 5.87 27.85
C ARG A 146 -1.58 7.28 28.41
N LEU A 147 -2.20 7.39 29.58
CA LEU A 147 -2.46 8.68 30.22
C LEU A 147 -1.15 9.37 30.63
N PHE A 148 -0.24 8.65 31.27
CA PHE A 148 1.07 9.14 31.67
C PHE A 148 1.81 9.74 30.47
N GLN A 149 1.86 8.98 29.38
CA GLN A 149 2.60 9.38 28.19
C GLN A 149 1.95 10.55 27.46
N LYS A 150 0.61 10.65 27.48
CA LYS A 150 -0.10 11.81 26.94
C LYS A 150 0.24 13.08 27.70
N GLN A 151 0.17 13.04 29.03
CA GLN A 151 0.47 14.19 29.90
C GLN A 151 1.93 14.63 29.80
N HIS A 152 2.89 13.69 29.82
CA HIS A 152 4.32 14.03 29.75
C HIS A 152 4.72 14.56 28.37
N THR A 153 4.05 14.13 27.30
CA THR A 153 4.39 14.60 25.96
C THR A 153 3.78 15.96 25.63
N GLU A 154 2.65 16.36 26.23
CA GLU A 154 2.14 17.75 26.12
C GLU A 154 3.16 18.75 26.68
N ALA A 155 3.69 18.49 27.88
CA ALA A 155 4.77 19.28 28.47
C ALA A 155 6.06 19.25 27.62
N LYS A 156 6.39 18.09 27.04
CA LYS A 156 7.56 17.92 26.15
C LYS A 156 7.40 18.65 24.81
N GLU A 157 6.21 18.64 24.22
CA GLU A 157 5.92 19.32 22.96
C GLU A 157 5.91 20.83 23.18
N GLU A 158 5.39 21.32 24.30
CA GLU A 158 5.53 22.72 24.70
C GLU A 158 7.00 23.11 24.87
N ARG A 159 7.80 22.27 25.54
CA ARG A 159 9.25 22.47 25.68
C ARG A 159 9.94 22.48 24.31
N ARG A 160 9.62 21.54 23.43
CA ARG A 160 10.17 21.45 22.07
C ARG A 160 9.79 22.68 21.25
N GLN A 161 8.56 23.17 21.37
CA GLN A 161 8.13 24.39 20.71
C GLN A 161 8.88 25.62 21.23
N LYS A 162 9.09 25.73 22.55
CA LYS A 162 9.93 26.79 23.15
C LYS A 162 11.38 26.72 22.64
N LEU A 163 11.99 25.55 22.62
CA LEU A 163 13.34 25.34 22.09
C LEU A 163 13.44 25.65 20.58
N VAL A 164 12.48 25.17 19.78
CA VAL A 164 12.41 25.51 18.34
C VAL A 164 12.22 27.00 18.13
N ALA A 165 11.44 27.69 18.96
CA ALA A 165 11.30 29.14 18.90
C ALA A 165 12.62 29.86 19.21
N ILE A 166 13.38 29.39 20.21
CA ILE A 166 14.72 29.91 20.53
C ILE A 166 15.68 29.68 19.36
N TYR A 167 15.76 28.47 18.81
CA TYR A 167 16.64 28.18 17.67
C TYR A 167 16.25 28.95 16.41
N LYS A 168 14.95 29.21 16.19
CA LYS A 168 14.48 30.10 15.11
C LYS A 168 14.93 31.55 15.36
N GLN A 169 14.87 32.04 16.59
CA GLN A 169 15.37 33.37 16.95
C GLN A 169 16.88 33.49 16.78
N GLU A 170 17.64 32.46 17.18
CA GLU A 170 19.07 32.37 16.95
C GLU A 170 19.39 32.42 15.45
N ALA A 171 18.73 31.57 14.64
CA ALA A 171 18.90 31.58 13.19
C ALA A 171 18.51 32.93 12.55
N ALA A 172 17.44 33.58 13.02
CA ALA A 172 17.04 34.90 12.54
C ALA A 172 18.06 35.99 12.90
N LEU A 173 18.63 35.98 14.11
CA LEU A 173 19.72 36.89 14.50
C LEU A 173 20.94 36.73 13.59
N PHE A 174 21.31 35.48 13.27
CA PHE A 174 22.39 35.21 12.35
C PHE A 174 22.08 35.63 10.91
N MET A 175 20.87 35.41 10.41
CA MET A 175 20.52 35.74 9.02
C MET A 175 20.26 37.23 8.80
N ASP A 176 19.50 37.89 9.68
CA ASP A 176 19.00 39.25 9.46
C ASP A 176 20.07 40.31 9.82
N ARG A 177 20.80 40.12 10.92
CA ARG A 177 21.77 41.12 11.41
C ARG A 177 23.18 40.93 10.85
N LEU A 178 23.55 39.72 10.37
CA LEU A 178 24.85 39.50 9.74
C LEU A 178 24.84 39.62 8.21
N GLN A 179 23.68 39.65 7.55
CA GLN A 179 23.60 39.78 6.09
C GLN A 179 22.93 41.09 5.63
N GLY A 180 22.52 41.96 6.56
CA GLY A 180 21.90 43.25 6.26
C GLY A 180 22.86 44.28 5.61
N PRO A 181 22.33 45.21 4.80
CA PRO A 181 23.12 46.23 4.10
C PRO A 181 23.82 47.23 5.04
N GLU A 182 23.44 47.27 6.32
CA GLU A 182 23.97 48.16 7.37
C GLU A 182 25.48 47.96 7.61
N LYS A 183 26.00 46.75 7.37
CA LYS A 183 27.44 46.44 7.47
C LYS A 183 28.33 47.23 6.51
N PHE A 184 27.77 47.71 5.41
CA PHE A 184 28.51 48.45 4.39
C PHE A 184 28.53 49.96 4.65
N LEU A 185 27.79 50.45 5.65
CA LEU A 185 27.63 51.88 5.96
C LEU A 185 28.03 52.25 7.41
N ALA A 186 28.36 51.28 8.26
CA ALA A 186 28.67 51.46 9.67
C ALA A 186 30.15 51.80 9.92
N THR A 187 30.44 52.59 10.96
CA THR A 187 31.82 52.84 11.40
C THR A 187 32.39 51.63 12.16
N GLU A 188 33.70 51.61 12.40
CA GLU A 188 34.35 50.51 13.12
C GLU A 188 33.84 50.39 14.57
N GLU A 189 33.50 51.51 15.22
CA GLU A 189 32.87 51.53 16.55
C GLU A 189 31.44 50.97 16.52
N ASP A 190 30.63 51.38 15.54
CA ASP A 190 29.27 50.86 15.37
C ASP A 190 29.26 49.34 15.11
N LEU A 191 30.27 48.83 14.41
CA LEU A 191 30.42 47.40 14.13
C LEU A 191 30.76 46.60 15.40
N HIS A 192 31.61 47.15 16.27
CA HIS A 192 31.93 46.52 17.56
C HIS A 192 30.71 46.50 18.48
N GLU A 193 29.96 47.60 18.57
CA GLU A 193 28.73 47.66 19.37
C GLU A 193 27.66 46.70 18.86
N LEU A 194 27.54 46.55 17.53
CA LEU A 194 26.66 45.57 16.91
C LEU A 194 27.06 44.12 17.26
N LEU A 195 28.36 43.81 17.22
CA LEU A 195 28.88 42.48 17.56
C LEU A 195 28.66 42.16 19.04
N ASP A 196 28.93 43.10 19.94
CA ASP A 196 28.68 42.94 21.38
C ASP A 196 27.19 42.72 21.68
N SER A 197 26.31 43.49 21.02
CA SER A 197 24.85 43.29 21.10
C SER A 197 24.41 41.90 20.64
N ILE A 198 25.02 41.36 19.58
CA ILE A 198 24.74 40.02 19.08
C ILE A 198 25.21 38.96 20.07
N ILE A 199 26.44 39.10 20.59
CA ILE A 199 27.02 38.17 21.57
C ILE A 199 26.17 38.13 22.83
N ASP A 200 25.74 39.28 23.35
CA ASP A 200 24.88 39.36 24.52
C ASP A 200 23.52 38.69 24.29
N HIS A 201 22.93 38.88 23.11
CA HIS A 201 21.66 38.27 22.77
C HIS A 201 21.78 36.74 22.61
N LEU A 202 22.86 36.25 22.00
CA LEU A 202 23.16 34.81 21.92
C LEU A 202 23.39 34.20 23.31
N ASN A 203 24.12 34.88 24.19
CA ASN A 203 24.32 34.44 25.57
C ASN A 203 23.00 34.43 26.37
N LEU A 204 22.07 35.34 26.08
CA LEU A 204 20.74 35.32 26.68
C LEU A 204 19.89 34.15 26.16
N LEU A 205 19.88 33.91 24.85
CA LEU A 205 19.14 32.79 24.26
C LEU A 205 19.68 31.44 24.74
N ARG A 206 21.00 31.30 24.85
CA ARG A 206 21.65 30.11 25.41
C ARG A 206 21.25 29.87 26.87
N ARG A 207 21.25 30.92 27.71
CA ARG A 207 20.79 30.82 29.10
C ARG A 207 19.32 30.39 29.20
N LYS A 208 18.44 30.95 28.36
CA LYS A 208 17.03 30.55 28.29
C LYS A 208 16.86 29.10 27.85
N ALA A 209 17.63 28.64 26.86
CA ALA A 209 17.63 27.25 26.43
C ALA A 209 18.08 26.33 27.57
N GLU A 210 19.16 26.69 28.27
CA GLU A 210 19.67 25.94 29.42
C GLU A 210 18.70 25.94 30.60
N GLU A 211 17.99 27.03 30.89
CA GLU A 211 16.94 27.11 31.92
C GLU A 211 15.75 26.20 31.60
N ILE A 212 15.25 26.26 30.37
CA ILE A 212 14.22 25.34 29.87
C ILE A 212 14.70 23.90 29.99
N GLU A 213 15.99 23.63 29.77
CA GLU A 213 16.55 22.29 29.96
C GLU A 213 16.63 21.86 31.44
N ARG A 214 16.97 22.79 32.35
CA ARG A 214 17.27 22.55 33.78
C ARG A 214 16.03 22.33 34.66
N GLU A 215 14.87 22.88 34.29
CA GLU A 215 13.62 22.85 35.08
C GLU A 215 13.10 21.45 35.46
N GLU A 216 13.63 20.34 34.89
CA GLU A 216 13.16 18.98 35.21
C GLU A 216 14.28 17.94 35.43
N GLY A 217 15.44 18.35 35.98
CA GLY A 217 16.36 17.40 36.64
C GLY A 217 17.20 16.50 35.73
N MET A 218 17.92 17.07 34.75
CA MET A 218 18.91 16.36 33.93
C MET A 218 20.34 16.86 34.24
N ALA A 219 21.02 16.20 35.18
CA ALA A 219 22.45 16.36 35.36
C ALA A 219 23.18 15.13 34.79
N GLY A 220 23.79 15.30 33.61
CA GLY A 220 24.84 14.43 33.06
C GLY A 220 24.39 13.42 32.01
N VAL A 221 24.89 13.56 30.78
CA VAL A 221 25.82 12.65 30.07
C VAL A 221 26.11 13.27 28.68
N ALA A 222 27.38 13.19 28.30
CA ALA A 222 27.97 13.78 27.10
C ALA A 222 27.71 12.98 25.81
N ASN A 223 27.64 13.73 24.71
CA ASN A 223 28.02 13.40 23.34
C ASN A 223 27.58 12.05 22.75
N ASP A 224 26.31 11.98 22.39
CA ASP A 224 25.85 11.44 21.11
C ASP A 224 24.60 12.24 20.72
N HIS A 225 24.39 12.55 19.43
CA HIS A 225 23.45 13.58 18.99
C HIS A 225 22.05 13.43 19.64
N ARG A 226 21.74 14.33 20.60
CA ARG A 226 20.58 14.33 21.52
C ARG A 226 19.20 14.20 20.87
N PHE A 227 19.13 14.40 19.56
CA PHE A 227 17.93 14.22 18.74
C PHE A 227 17.56 12.75 18.52
N TRP A 228 18.56 11.85 18.47
CA TRP A 228 18.38 10.42 18.17
C TRP A 228 18.44 9.52 19.39
N ASN A 229 18.90 10.05 20.52
CA ASN A 229 18.90 9.31 21.78
C ASN A 229 17.52 9.42 22.43
N ASP A 230 16.64 8.48 22.07
CA ASP A 230 15.50 8.07 22.90
C ASP A 230 15.97 7.39 24.21
N SER A 231 17.00 7.94 24.87
CA SER A 231 17.36 7.62 26.26
C SER A 231 16.31 8.12 27.26
N LEU A 232 15.19 8.64 26.76
CA LEU A 232 13.98 9.11 27.44
C LEU A 232 13.06 7.96 27.90
N TYR A 233 13.63 6.81 28.31
CA TYR A 233 12.88 5.86 29.13
C TYR A 233 12.65 6.50 30.50
N TYR A 234 11.51 7.19 30.67
CA TYR A 234 11.09 7.73 31.95
C TYR A 234 11.24 6.65 33.03
N HIS A 235 11.92 6.97 34.14
CA HIS A 235 11.99 6.13 35.34
C HIS A 235 10.64 6.10 36.08
N SER A 236 9.55 5.87 35.37
CA SER A 236 8.28 5.52 35.98
C SER A 236 8.51 4.27 36.81
N LYS A 237 8.20 4.35 38.10
CA LYS A 237 8.23 3.20 39.01
C LYS A 237 6.91 2.42 38.97
N ALA A 238 6.02 2.78 38.05
CA ALA A 238 4.73 2.13 37.90
C ALA A 238 4.92 0.69 37.39
N PRO A 239 4.00 -0.24 37.74
CA PRO A 239 4.14 -1.64 37.37
C PRO A 239 4.28 -1.85 35.85
N TRP A 240 3.53 -1.14 35.02
CA TRP A 240 3.63 -1.20 33.56
C TRP A 240 5.01 -0.83 33.00
N ALA A 241 5.84 -0.07 33.74
CA ALA A 241 7.17 0.35 33.29
C ALA A 241 8.25 -0.64 33.75
N THR A 242 8.18 -1.09 35.00
CA THR A 242 9.28 -1.84 35.64
C THR A 242 9.07 -3.35 35.67
N ASP A 243 7.82 -3.81 35.71
CA ASP A 243 7.51 -5.22 35.89
C ASP A 243 7.38 -5.94 34.53
N PRO A 244 8.24 -6.92 34.21
CA PRO A 244 8.17 -7.67 32.96
C PRO A 244 6.88 -8.51 32.84
N GLU A 245 6.31 -8.98 33.94
CA GLU A 245 5.06 -9.76 33.94
C GLU A 245 3.87 -8.87 33.58
N VAL A 246 3.86 -7.64 34.10
CA VAL A 246 2.83 -6.64 33.75
C VAL A 246 2.93 -6.24 32.29
N ARG A 247 4.14 -6.01 31.76
CA ARG A 247 4.34 -5.71 30.32
C ARG A 247 3.93 -6.87 29.41
N ALA A 248 4.26 -8.11 29.81
CA ALA A 248 3.82 -9.30 29.09
C ALA A 248 2.29 -9.45 29.10
N GLY A 249 1.65 -9.21 30.25
CA GLY A 249 0.20 -9.22 30.40
C GLY A 249 -0.49 -8.16 29.54
N ILE A 250 -0.01 -6.92 29.55
CA ILE A 250 -0.50 -5.83 28.68
C ILE A 250 -0.41 -6.26 27.21
N THR A 251 0.76 -6.73 26.78
CA THR A 251 1.00 -7.14 25.39
C THR A 251 0.07 -8.27 24.97
N ALA A 252 -0.13 -9.27 25.84
CA ALA A 252 -1.03 -10.39 25.58
C ALA A 252 -2.50 -9.94 25.50
N CYS A 253 -2.97 -9.06 26.41
CA CYS A 253 -4.32 -8.49 26.35
C CYS A 253 -4.56 -7.70 25.05
N LEU A 254 -3.61 -6.87 24.63
CA LEU A 254 -3.69 -6.13 23.37
C LEU A 254 -3.71 -7.07 22.17
N THR A 255 -2.87 -8.12 22.20
CA THR A 255 -2.81 -9.13 21.14
C THR A 255 -4.13 -9.86 20.99
N ILE A 256 -4.77 -10.31 22.07
CA ILE A 256 -6.09 -10.95 22.00
C ILE A 256 -7.12 -10.02 21.36
N ARG A 257 -7.15 -8.74 21.73
CA ARG A 257 -8.04 -7.76 21.10
C ARG A 257 -7.76 -7.59 19.60
N ARG A 258 -6.49 -7.50 19.19
CA ARG A 258 -6.10 -7.41 17.77
C ARG A 258 -6.49 -8.67 16.99
N VAL A 259 -6.33 -9.84 17.60
CA VAL A 259 -6.70 -11.13 16.98
C VAL A 259 -8.20 -11.25 16.80
N GLN A 260 -9.00 -10.82 17.79
CA GLN A 260 -10.46 -10.79 17.66
C GLN A 260 -10.92 -9.93 16.47
N GLU A 261 -10.31 -8.75 16.30
CA GLU A 261 -10.56 -7.92 15.12
C GLU A 261 -10.12 -8.59 13.82
N GLU A 262 -8.95 -9.25 13.81
CA GLU A 262 -8.47 -9.98 12.63
C GLU A 262 -9.47 -11.06 12.20
N PHE A 263 -10.06 -11.82 13.13
CA PHE A 263 -11.09 -12.80 12.79
C PHE A 263 -12.33 -12.16 12.16
N GLN A 264 -12.77 -11.00 12.66
CA GLN A 264 -13.89 -10.26 12.07
C GLN A 264 -13.54 -9.76 10.65
N LEU A 265 -12.34 -9.24 10.46
CA LEU A 265 -11.86 -8.78 9.15
C LEU A 265 -11.75 -9.96 8.17
N LEU A 266 -11.20 -11.10 8.59
CA LEU A 266 -11.11 -12.29 7.75
C LEU A 266 -12.48 -12.83 7.36
N ALA A 267 -13.46 -12.80 8.27
CA ALA A 267 -14.84 -13.18 7.95
C ALA A 267 -15.46 -12.24 6.90
N GLN A 268 -15.24 -10.93 7.03
CA GLN A 268 -15.71 -9.95 6.04
C GLN A 268 -15.04 -10.15 4.68
N GLU A 269 -13.72 -10.34 4.65
CA GLU A 269 -12.97 -10.56 3.42
C GLU A 269 -13.35 -11.88 2.74
N LEU A 270 -13.68 -12.93 3.51
CA LEU A 270 -14.21 -14.17 2.95
C LEU A 270 -15.55 -13.94 2.23
N CYS A 271 -16.50 -13.24 2.86
CA CYS A 271 -17.77 -12.90 2.23
C CYS A 271 -17.59 -12.03 0.98
N ARG A 272 -16.65 -11.08 1.00
CA ARG A 272 -16.32 -10.25 -0.17
C ARG A 272 -15.74 -11.09 -1.31
N ALA A 273 -14.83 -12.01 -1.00
CA ALA A 273 -14.24 -12.92 -1.98
C ALA A 273 -15.30 -13.83 -2.62
N MET A 274 -16.17 -14.42 -1.80
CA MET A 274 -17.28 -15.26 -2.27
C MET A 274 -18.28 -14.45 -3.11
N GLY A 275 -18.69 -13.29 -2.60
CA GLY A 275 -19.62 -12.40 -3.30
C GLY A 275 -19.08 -11.92 -4.64
N TRP A 276 -17.78 -11.60 -4.72
CA TRP A 276 -17.12 -11.30 -5.99
C TRP A 276 -17.17 -12.48 -6.97
N GLY A 277 -16.84 -13.69 -6.49
CA GLY A 277 -16.87 -14.91 -7.30
C GLY A 277 -18.25 -15.17 -7.91
N VAL A 278 -19.28 -15.10 -7.07
CA VAL A 278 -20.69 -15.29 -7.47
C VAL A 278 -21.16 -14.18 -8.40
N THR A 279 -20.90 -12.91 -8.07
CA THR A 279 -21.37 -11.77 -8.87
C THR A 279 -20.73 -11.76 -10.24
N TYR A 280 -19.43 -12.06 -10.33
CA TYR A 280 -18.73 -12.13 -11.61
C TYR A 280 -19.26 -13.28 -12.48
N TYR A 281 -19.51 -14.46 -11.89
CA TYR A 281 -20.16 -15.58 -12.57
C TYR A 281 -21.55 -15.18 -13.12
N LYS A 282 -22.43 -14.65 -12.25
CA LYS A 282 -23.78 -14.21 -12.64
C LYS A 282 -23.72 -13.20 -13.79
N LYS A 283 -22.81 -12.22 -13.69
CA LYS A 283 -22.63 -11.19 -14.72
C LYS A 283 -22.22 -11.79 -16.06
N LEU A 284 -21.29 -12.75 -16.07
CA LEU A 284 -20.89 -13.43 -17.30
C LEU A 284 -22.08 -14.16 -17.92
N THR A 285 -22.79 -14.97 -17.14
CA THR A 285 -23.93 -15.77 -17.64
C THR A 285 -25.07 -14.91 -18.16
N GLU A 286 -25.39 -13.80 -17.50
CA GLU A 286 -26.43 -12.86 -17.94
C GLU A 286 -26.06 -12.18 -19.27
N VAL A 287 -24.80 -11.72 -19.40
CA VAL A 287 -24.33 -11.08 -20.63
C VAL A 287 -24.27 -12.09 -21.77
N MET A 288 -23.86 -13.33 -21.51
CA MET A 288 -23.87 -14.41 -22.49
C MET A 288 -25.30 -14.71 -22.97
N ALA A 289 -26.26 -14.88 -22.06
CA ALA A 289 -27.66 -15.11 -22.42
C ALA A 289 -28.24 -13.95 -23.26
N TYR A 290 -27.91 -12.71 -22.88
CA TYR A 290 -28.29 -11.52 -23.63
C TYR A 290 -27.72 -11.51 -25.06
N ILE A 291 -26.44 -11.85 -25.24
CA ILE A 291 -25.80 -11.91 -26.56
C ILE A 291 -26.38 -13.06 -27.40
N SER A 292 -26.54 -14.25 -26.82
CA SER A 292 -27.15 -15.41 -27.49
C SER A 292 -28.56 -15.10 -27.99
N GLY A 293 -29.41 -14.49 -27.15
CA GLY A 293 -30.75 -14.09 -27.55
C GLY A 293 -30.78 -13.08 -28.71
N ARG A 294 -29.72 -12.28 -28.88
CA ARG A 294 -29.61 -11.36 -30.03
C ARG A 294 -29.08 -12.02 -31.29
N ILE A 295 -28.23 -13.02 -31.17
CA ILE A 295 -27.83 -13.85 -32.31
C ILE A 295 -29.08 -14.54 -32.87
N LEU A 296 -29.90 -15.15 -32.01
CA LEU A 296 -31.16 -15.80 -32.42
C LEU A 296 -32.12 -14.84 -33.14
N ARG A 297 -32.31 -13.62 -32.62
CA ARG A 297 -33.15 -12.61 -33.31
C ARG A 297 -32.60 -12.24 -34.69
N LEU A 298 -31.29 -12.13 -34.83
CA LEU A 298 -30.67 -11.86 -36.14
C LEU A 298 -30.79 -13.06 -37.08
N ASP A 299 -30.87 -14.28 -36.56
CA ASP A 299 -31.08 -15.51 -37.36
C ASP A 299 -32.52 -15.64 -37.85
N GLU A 300 -33.48 -15.09 -37.11
CA GLU A 300 -34.90 -15.03 -37.48
C GLU A 300 -35.27 -13.78 -38.29
N ASP A 301 -34.28 -13.02 -38.79
CA ASP A 301 -34.46 -11.73 -39.48
C ASP A 301 -35.34 -10.72 -38.71
N LEU A 302 -35.35 -10.81 -37.37
CA LEU A 302 -36.09 -9.91 -36.49
C LEU A 302 -35.28 -8.63 -36.22
N GLU A 303 -36.00 -7.52 -36.02
CA GLU A 303 -35.36 -6.26 -35.63
C GLU A 303 -34.62 -6.39 -34.29
N ALA A 304 -33.31 -6.14 -34.32
CA ALA A 304 -32.46 -6.03 -33.15
C ALA A 304 -31.93 -4.58 -33.03
N PRO A 305 -32.36 -3.77 -32.06
CA PRO A 305 -31.86 -2.40 -31.89
C PRO A 305 -30.35 -2.35 -31.70
N ASN A 306 -29.70 -1.30 -32.21
CA ASN A 306 -28.26 -1.09 -32.02
C ASN A 306 -27.88 -0.93 -30.54
N ASN A 307 -26.66 -1.34 -30.20
CA ASN A 307 -26.13 -1.28 -28.84
C ASN A 307 -24.62 -1.03 -28.81
N HIS A 308 -24.07 -1.00 -27.59
CA HIS A 308 -22.65 -0.78 -27.33
C HIS A 308 -21.69 -1.76 -28.01
N ILE A 309 -22.07 -3.01 -28.29
CA ILE A 309 -21.20 -3.96 -29.02
C ILE A 309 -21.13 -3.60 -30.50
N ASP A 310 -22.23 -3.07 -31.07
CA ASP A 310 -22.28 -2.69 -32.49
C ASP A 310 -21.31 -1.54 -32.79
N THR A 311 -21.14 -0.64 -31.81
CA THR A 311 -20.23 0.51 -31.86
C THR A 311 -18.75 0.14 -31.69
N LEU A 312 -18.44 -1.11 -31.33
CA LEU A 312 -17.05 -1.56 -31.22
C LEU A 312 -16.43 -1.77 -32.60
N GLY A 313 -15.19 -1.30 -32.76
CA GLY A 313 -14.38 -1.52 -33.95
C GLY A 313 -13.89 -2.97 -34.01
N PHE A 314 -14.64 -3.83 -34.70
CA PHE A 314 -14.24 -5.20 -35.05
C PHE A 314 -13.89 -5.28 -36.54
N GLY A 315 -13.23 -4.26 -37.09
CA GLY A 315 -12.96 -4.19 -38.54
C GLY A 315 -14.22 -4.40 -39.38
N ARG A 316 -14.13 -5.27 -40.40
CA ARG A 316 -15.21 -5.60 -41.35
C ARG A 316 -16.22 -6.65 -40.85
N PHE A 317 -16.16 -7.05 -39.58
CA PHE A 317 -17.04 -8.10 -39.06
C PHE A 317 -18.52 -7.69 -39.16
N PRO A 318 -19.37 -8.52 -39.80
CA PRO A 318 -20.80 -8.34 -39.74
C PRO A 318 -21.29 -8.39 -38.30
N ARG A 319 -22.40 -7.70 -38.03
CA ARG A 319 -22.98 -7.53 -36.69
C ARG A 319 -23.13 -8.85 -35.91
N LYS A 320 -23.65 -9.89 -36.57
CA LYS A 320 -23.79 -11.24 -36.01
C LYS A 320 -22.44 -11.84 -35.59
N HIS A 321 -21.40 -11.70 -36.41
CA HIS A 321 -20.07 -12.22 -36.11
C HIS A 321 -19.41 -11.49 -34.94
N LYS A 322 -19.61 -10.16 -34.82
CA LYS A 322 -19.15 -9.41 -33.62
C LYS A 322 -19.71 -10.04 -32.34
N TYR A 323 -21.01 -10.35 -32.32
CA TYR A 323 -21.64 -11.01 -31.18
C TYR A 323 -21.06 -12.40 -30.90
N LYS A 324 -20.85 -13.22 -31.93
CA LYS A 324 -20.26 -14.55 -31.77
C LYS A 324 -18.83 -14.50 -31.21
N VAL A 325 -17.99 -13.58 -31.67
CA VAL A 325 -16.62 -13.40 -31.15
C VAL A 325 -16.64 -13.00 -29.67
N VAL A 326 -17.47 -12.01 -29.30
CA VAL A 326 -17.63 -11.61 -27.90
C VAL A 326 -18.14 -12.77 -27.05
N LEU A 327 -19.12 -13.53 -27.57
CA LEU A 327 -19.67 -14.68 -26.86
C LEU A 327 -18.63 -15.79 -26.62
N ARG A 328 -17.75 -16.07 -27.61
CA ARG A 328 -16.64 -17.02 -27.47
C ARG A 328 -15.67 -16.60 -26.36
N GLU A 329 -15.29 -15.32 -26.32
CA GLU A 329 -14.41 -14.79 -25.28
C GLU A 329 -15.07 -14.83 -23.89
N LEU A 330 -16.37 -14.55 -23.79
CA LEU A 330 -17.10 -14.66 -22.52
C LEU A 330 -17.18 -16.11 -22.02
N HIS A 331 -17.36 -17.08 -22.92
CA HIS A 331 -17.30 -18.50 -22.57
C HIS A 331 -15.91 -18.89 -22.04
N ARG A 332 -14.85 -18.49 -22.73
CA ARG A 332 -13.47 -18.73 -22.28
C ARG A 332 -13.26 -18.17 -20.86
N ARG A 333 -13.72 -16.94 -20.60
CA ARG A 333 -13.64 -16.32 -19.26
C ARG A 333 -14.49 -17.03 -18.22
N LEU A 334 -15.68 -17.51 -18.58
CA LEU A 334 -16.54 -18.26 -17.68
C LEU A 334 -15.88 -19.58 -17.27
N THR A 335 -15.27 -20.29 -18.21
CA THR A 335 -14.52 -21.52 -17.96
C THR A 335 -13.32 -21.28 -17.05
N GLU A 336 -12.52 -20.25 -17.33
CA GLU A 336 -11.36 -19.89 -16.49
C GLU A 336 -11.78 -19.47 -15.07
N HIS A 337 -12.87 -18.70 -14.96
CA HIS A 337 -13.42 -18.32 -13.67
C HIS A 337 -13.93 -19.55 -12.92
N GLY A 338 -14.67 -20.45 -13.58
CA GLY A 338 -15.20 -21.67 -13.00
C GLY A 338 -14.09 -22.59 -12.47
N ALA A 339 -13.02 -22.78 -13.24
CA ALA A 339 -11.85 -23.54 -12.80
C ALA A 339 -11.21 -22.93 -11.54
N MET A 340 -11.05 -21.60 -11.51
CA MET A 340 -10.53 -20.91 -10.33
C MET A 340 -11.46 -21.03 -9.12
N MET A 341 -12.78 -20.95 -9.30
CA MET A 341 -13.74 -21.12 -8.19
C MET A 341 -13.70 -22.55 -7.63
N ASP A 342 -13.49 -23.57 -8.47
CA ASP A 342 -13.32 -24.96 -8.03
C ASP A 342 -12.01 -25.16 -7.26
N GLU A 343 -10.90 -24.56 -7.72
CA GLU A 343 -9.63 -24.52 -6.96
C GLU A 343 -9.81 -23.84 -5.59
N TRP A 344 -10.65 -22.81 -5.50
CA TRP A 344 -10.90 -22.08 -4.26
C TRP A 344 -11.76 -22.86 -3.27
N HIS A 345 -12.67 -23.69 -3.78
CA HIS A 345 -13.81 -24.22 -3.03
C HIS A 345 -13.40 -24.91 -1.71
N GLU A 346 -12.39 -25.79 -1.73
CA GLU A 346 -11.96 -26.52 -0.53
C GLU A 346 -11.53 -25.56 0.60
N LYS A 347 -10.79 -24.50 0.26
CA LYS A 347 -10.28 -23.52 1.24
C LYS A 347 -11.36 -22.56 1.69
N ILE A 348 -12.28 -22.18 0.80
CA ILE A 348 -13.46 -21.38 1.14
C ILE A 348 -14.34 -22.14 2.14
N SER A 349 -14.68 -23.40 1.86
CA SER A 349 -15.47 -24.23 2.79
C SER A 349 -14.78 -24.39 4.14
N TRP A 350 -13.46 -24.66 4.15
CA TRP A 350 -12.69 -24.76 5.40
C TRP A 350 -12.74 -23.48 6.23
N LEU A 351 -12.65 -22.31 5.59
CA LEU A 351 -12.74 -21.01 6.25
C LEU A 351 -14.18 -20.72 6.73
N TRP A 352 -15.17 -21.04 5.90
CA TRP A 352 -16.59 -20.81 6.18
C TRP A 352 -16.99 -21.43 7.51
N ASP A 353 -16.67 -22.71 7.69
CA ASP A 353 -16.99 -23.47 8.91
C ASP A 353 -16.35 -22.92 10.19
N ARG A 354 -15.34 -22.04 10.07
CA ARG A 354 -14.50 -21.57 11.19
C ARG A 354 -14.67 -20.11 11.54
N CYS A 355 -15.04 -19.26 10.59
CA CYS A 355 -15.06 -17.80 10.81
C CYS A 355 -16.42 -17.14 10.54
N GLN A 356 -17.38 -17.84 9.95
CA GLN A 356 -18.64 -17.22 9.53
C GLN A 356 -19.74 -17.35 10.59
N PRO A 357 -20.46 -16.27 10.90
CA PRO A 357 -21.63 -16.32 11.77
C PRO A 357 -22.83 -16.95 11.05
N GLN A 358 -23.77 -17.50 11.83
CA GLN A 358 -24.98 -18.16 11.31
C GLN A 358 -25.85 -17.24 10.43
N GLY A 359 -25.81 -15.92 10.64
CA GLY A 359 -26.58 -14.96 9.85
C GLY A 359 -26.15 -14.83 8.38
N ASN A 360 -24.97 -15.35 8.01
CA ASN A 360 -24.41 -15.18 6.65
C ASN A 360 -24.77 -16.32 5.69
N GLN A 361 -25.65 -17.26 6.06
CA GLN A 361 -25.99 -18.45 5.24
C GLN A 361 -26.36 -18.15 3.78
N ALA A 362 -26.93 -16.99 3.48
CA ALA A 362 -27.25 -16.58 2.10
C ALA A 362 -26.01 -16.61 1.16
N TYR A 363 -24.84 -16.17 1.63
CA TYR A 363 -23.61 -16.20 0.82
C TYR A 363 -23.18 -17.63 0.48
N GLN A 364 -23.39 -18.58 1.40
CA GLN A 364 -23.07 -19.98 1.16
C GLN A 364 -24.03 -20.61 0.16
N LEU A 365 -25.33 -20.34 0.28
CA LEU A 365 -26.33 -20.85 -0.67
C LEU A 365 -26.05 -20.38 -2.10
N GLU A 366 -25.76 -19.09 -2.28
CA GLU A 366 -25.43 -18.56 -3.61
C GLU A 366 -24.12 -19.14 -4.16
N TRP A 367 -23.12 -19.37 -3.29
CA TRP A 367 -21.87 -20.00 -3.66
C TRP A 367 -22.08 -21.45 -4.10
N ASP A 368 -22.85 -22.24 -3.35
CA ASP A 368 -23.12 -23.64 -3.64
C ASP A 368 -23.96 -23.80 -4.91
N GLU A 369 -24.91 -22.90 -5.16
CA GLU A 369 -25.65 -22.84 -6.42
C GLU A 369 -24.71 -22.61 -7.61
N MET A 370 -23.83 -21.60 -7.52
CA MET A 370 -22.81 -21.31 -8.54
C MET A 370 -21.91 -22.53 -8.78
N MET A 371 -21.36 -23.13 -7.72
CA MET A 371 -20.51 -24.31 -7.83
C MET A 371 -21.24 -25.51 -8.43
N GLY A 372 -22.52 -25.69 -8.10
CA GLY A 372 -23.37 -26.70 -8.71
C GLY A 372 -23.50 -26.51 -10.22
N ASN A 373 -23.68 -25.28 -10.70
CA ASN A 373 -23.74 -24.97 -12.12
C ASN A 373 -22.40 -25.21 -12.83
N ILE A 374 -21.28 -24.76 -12.24
CA ILE A 374 -19.93 -24.94 -12.76
C ILE A 374 -19.63 -26.44 -12.95
N ARG A 375 -19.93 -27.27 -11.95
CA ARG A 375 -19.66 -28.72 -11.98
C ARG A 375 -20.55 -29.49 -12.94
N ARG A 376 -21.74 -28.98 -13.24
CA ARG A 376 -22.61 -29.52 -14.31
C ARG A 376 -22.17 -29.11 -15.72
N GLY A 377 -21.07 -28.37 -15.84
CA GLY A 377 -20.50 -27.97 -17.12
C GLY A 377 -21.13 -26.71 -17.72
N ASN A 378 -21.82 -25.88 -16.92
CA ASN A 378 -22.56 -24.69 -17.34
C ASN A 378 -23.50 -24.99 -18.53
N PRO A 379 -24.81 -25.23 -18.31
CA PRO A 379 -25.71 -25.60 -19.41
C PRO A 379 -25.73 -24.51 -20.49
N VAL A 380 -25.09 -24.78 -21.64
CA VAL A 380 -25.07 -23.92 -22.83
C VAL A 380 -25.43 -24.77 -24.04
N GLU A 381 -26.28 -24.25 -24.91
CA GLU A 381 -26.60 -24.87 -26.20
C GLU A 381 -25.37 -24.79 -27.16
N PRO A 382 -24.87 -25.94 -27.66
CA PRO A 382 -23.70 -25.98 -28.56
C PRO A 382 -23.89 -25.24 -29.90
N ALA A 383 -25.13 -25.02 -30.34
CA ALA A 383 -25.47 -24.50 -31.67
C ALA A 383 -25.03 -23.04 -31.93
N VAL A 384 -24.63 -22.27 -30.91
CA VAL A 384 -24.36 -20.83 -31.05
C VAL A 384 -23.01 -20.52 -31.71
N PHE A 385 -22.11 -21.51 -31.84
CA PHE A 385 -20.72 -21.30 -32.28
C PHE A 385 -20.42 -21.63 -33.74
N ASP A 386 -21.39 -22.14 -34.49
CA ASP A 386 -21.15 -22.62 -35.84
C ASP A 386 -20.76 -21.47 -36.80
N GLY A 387 -19.67 -21.61 -37.57
CA GLY A 387 -19.24 -20.64 -38.61
C GLY A 387 -18.40 -19.43 -38.19
N VAL A 388 -17.78 -19.40 -37.00
CA VAL A 388 -16.88 -18.30 -36.57
C VAL A 388 -15.42 -18.54 -36.95
N ASP A 389 -14.98 -19.80 -36.95
CA ASP A 389 -13.57 -20.16 -37.20
C ASP A 389 -13.15 -19.85 -38.66
N GLU A 390 -14.04 -20.04 -39.65
CA GLU A 390 -13.76 -19.80 -41.07
C GLU A 390 -13.46 -18.31 -41.38
N VAL A 391 -14.20 -17.38 -40.79
CA VAL A 391 -14.04 -15.93 -41.03
C VAL A 391 -12.88 -15.35 -40.20
N GLN A 392 -12.55 -15.98 -39.07
CA GLN A 392 -11.40 -15.58 -38.26
C GLN A 392 -10.08 -15.92 -38.97
N GLU A 393 -10.00 -17.08 -39.63
CA GLU A 393 -8.87 -17.41 -40.52
C GLU A 393 -8.80 -16.46 -41.73
N GLU A 394 -9.93 -16.15 -42.36
CA GLU A 394 -9.97 -15.21 -43.51
C GLU A 394 -9.53 -13.79 -43.11
N THR A 395 -9.93 -13.28 -41.94
CA THR A 395 -9.52 -11.95 -41.48
C THR A 395 -8.04 -11.92 -41.08
N VAL A 396 -7.50 -12.97 -40.48
CA VAL A 396 -6.07 -13.04 -40.12
C VAL A 396 -5.18 -13.05 -41.37
N LEU A 397 -5.68 -13.59 -42.49
CA LEU A 397 -4.97 -13.59 -43.77
C LEU A 397 -5.07 -12.25 -44.53
N GLU A 398 -6.01 -11.36 -44.19
CA GLU A 398 -6.16 -10.02 -44.80
C GLU A 398 -5.41 -8.90 -44.04
N VAL A 399 -4.78 -9.21 -42.90
CA VAL A 399 -3.90 -8.24 -42.22
C VAL A 399 -2.50 -8.46 -42.75
N ASP A 400 -2.10 -7.66 -43.74
CA ASP A 400 -0.68 -7.40 -44.00
C ASP A 400 -0.08 -6.90 -42.68
N LEU A 401 0.59 -7.81 -41.97
CA LEU A 401 1.43 -7.47 -40.84
C LEU A 401 2.58 -6.65 -41.41
N ASP A 402 2.44 -5.33 -41.33
CA ASP A 402 3.57 -4.40 -41.33
C ASP A 402 4.51 -4.85 -40.20
N ASP A 403 5.50 -5.65 -40.58
CA ASP A 403 6.56 -6.17 -39.72
C ASP A 403 7.59 -5.08 -39.39
N GLY A 404 7.36 -3.85 -39.86
CA GLY A 404 8.23 -2.72 -39.63
C GLY A 404 9.58 -2.83 -40.35
N GLU A 405 9.70 -3.66 -41.39
CA GLU A 405 10.92 -3.72 -42.22
C GLU A 405 10.96 -2.69 -43.38
N ASP A 406 9.89 -1.95 -43.64
CA ASP A 406 9.89 -0.91 -44.68
C ASP A 406 10.22 0.48 -44.10
N ALA A 407 11.49 0.67 -43.73
CA ALA A 407 12.04 2.01 -43.62
C ALA A 407 12.09 2.65 -45.02
N GLU A 408 11.31 3.71 -45.22
CA GLU A 408 11.32 4.51 -46.45
C GLU A 408 12.76 4.90 -46.82
N ALA A 409 13.29 4.36 -47.93
CA ALA A 409 14.68 4.57 -48.36
C ALA A 409 15.05 6.06 -48.56
N GLY A 410 14.06 6.95 -48.67
CA GLY A 410 14.25 8.40 -48.72
C GLY A 410 14.79 9.01 -47.43
N LEU A 411 14.45 8.47 -46.26
CA LEU A 411 14.89 9.00 -44.96
C LEU A 411 16.37 8.67 -44.64
N ILE A 412 16.92 7.62 -45.24
CA ILE A 412 18.34 7.26 -45.09
C ILE A 412 19.23 8.22 -45.91
N ALA A 413 18.76 8.65 -47.09
CA ALA A 413 19.53 9.57 -47.95
C ALA A 413 19.62 11.01 -47.40
N GLU A 414 18.63 11.46 -46.62
CA GLU A 414 18.65 12.80 -46.00
C GLU A 414 19.57 12.89 -44.78
N MET A 415 19.89 11.78 -44.12
CA MET A 415 20.86 11.76 -43.01
C MET A 415 22.32 11.66 -43.44
N GLU A 416 22.61 11.18 -44.66
CA GLU A 416 24.00 11.08 -45.17
C GLU A 416 24.50 12.35 -45.87
N THR A 417 23.64 13.34 -46.13
CA THR A 417 24.01 14.55 -46.89
C THR A 417 24.42 15.75 -46.04
N HIS A 418 24.35 15.68 -44.70
CA HIS A 418 24.68 16.77 -43.80
C HIS A 418 25.88 16.49 -42.90
N HIS A 419 27.04 16.08 -43.46
CA HIS A 419 28.28 16.12 -42.69
C HIS A 419 29.60 16.27 -43.47
N ILE A 420 29.69 17.18 -44.45
CA ILE A 420 30.97 17.74 -44.94
C ILE A 420 30.64 19.15 -45.46
N ASP A 421 31.03 20.27 -44.84
CA ASP A 421 32.38 20.83 -44.83
C ASP A 421 32.47 22.00 -43.83
N GLU A 422 33.49 22.03 -42.97
CA GLU A 422 34.28 23.23 -42.63
C GLU A 422 35.42 22.85 -41.66
N ARG A 423 36.59 22.48 -42.19
CA ARG A 423 37.86 23.19 -41.93
C ARG A 423 39.07 22.49 -42.56
N SER A 424 39.59 23.21 -43.55
CA SER A 424 40.93 23.27 -44.13
C SER A 424 42.14 22.84 -43.28
N GLU A 425 43.06 22.21 -44.02
CA GLU A 425 44.53 22.36 -44.03
C GLU A 425 45.40 21.53 -43.06
N GLY A 426 46.29 20.69 -43.65
CA GLY A 426 47.47 20.23 -42.92
C GLY A 426 48.25 18.97 -43.36
N ARG A 427 48.62 18.83 -44.66
CA ARG A 427 49.93 18.36 -45.18
C ARG A 427 50.61 17.04 -44.72
N ALA A 428 51.05 16.28 -45.75
CA ALA A 428 52.16 15.30 -45.89
C ALA A 428 51.97 13.89 -45.31
N ASP A 429 51.85 12.85 -46.13
CA ASP A 429 52.88 12.12 -46.93
C ASP A 429 53.61 11.08 -46.09
N ASP A 430 53.30 9.79 -46.27
CA ASP A 430 54.27 8.76 -46.64
C ASP A 430 53.66 7.35 -46.70
N THR A 431 54.23 6.60 -47.64
CA THR A 431 54.00 5.23 -48.10
C THR A 431 54.30 4.13 -47.08
N ASP A 432 53.59 3.00 -47.19
CA ASP A 432 54.08 1.59 -47.32
C ASP A 432 53.27 0.54 -46.53
N ASN A 433 52.52 -0.28 -47.30
CA ASN A 433 52.53 -1.77 -47.34
C ASN A 433 52.37 -2.63 -46.04
N PRO A 434 52.24 -3.98 -46.10
CA PRO A 434 51.07 -4.69 -45.56
C PRO A 434 51.40 -5.80 -44.54
N LYS A 435 50.35 -6.53 -44.13
CA LYS A 435 50.29 -7.92 -43.62
C LYS A 435 50.25 -8.19 -42.10
N ASP A 436 49.34 -9.13 -41.81
CA ASP A 436 49.39 -10.22 -40.82
C ASP A 436 49.54 -9.87 -39.33
N ASN A 437 48.43 -9.93 -38.58
CA ASN A 437 48.09 -11.07 -37.70
C ASN A 437 46.70 -10.92 -37.07
#